data_AF-A0A415ZII9-F1
#
_entry.id   AF-A0A415ZII9-F1
#
_cell.length_a   1.000
_cell.length_b   1.000
_cell.length_c   1.000
_cell.angle_alpha   90.00
_cell.angle_beta   90.00
_cell.angle_gamma   90.00
#
_symmetry.space_group_name_H-M   'P 1'
#
loop_
_entity.id
_entity.type
_entity.pdbx_description
1 polymer ?
#
loop_
_entity_poly.entity_id
_entity_poly.type
_entity_poly.pdbx_seq_one_letter_code
_entity_poly.pdbx_strand_id
1 'polypeptide(L)'
;MIYKEDNGQIVVRLNCQEEISDVINALDLYSRIWIGQLLEIDDQMIWLKEKLYETDSAAKMTPFFVNIRNRILPGSLKDIGNTLHSSYGIFSKKIDRRARIAYDMQQVIRYTSAWYFHPDGGHSIDFGTPMQAEETVKMPVANCIAHEHETGMEIHLTCLSQLEVFKEAIAVLGCLYGGKICDLFAYYTKDADALTVARHIEQYYSGLKDKDELPKISDSLIAEA
;
A
#
# COMPACT_ATOMS: atom_id res chain seq x y z
N MET A 1 11.54 -6.93 -9.99
CA MET A 1 10.35 -7.18 -10.80
C MET A 1 10.81 -7.37 -12.22
N ILE A 2 10.43 -8.47 -12.84
CA ILE A 2 10.47 -8.63 -14.29
C ILE A 2 9.03 -8.91 -14.65
N TYR A 3 8.39 -8.05 -15.44
CA TYR A 3 7.13 -8.42 -16.08
C TYR A 3 7.36 -8.89 -17.51
N LYS A 4 6.67 -9.98 -17.86
CA LYS A 4 6.64 -10.48 -19.23
C LYS A 4 5.18 -10.70 -19.62
N GLU A 5 4.83 -10.23 -20.81
CA GLU A 5 3.65 -10.73 -21.49
C GLU A 5 4.00 -12.10 -22.09
N ASP A 6 3.51 -13.16 -21.46
CA ASP A 6 3.65 -14.53 -21.97
C ASP A 6 2.27 -14.98 -22.46
N ASN A 7 2.11 -15.18 -23.77
CA ASN A 7 0.84 -15.55 -24.39
C ASN A 7 -0.35 -14.61 -24.05
N GLY A 8 -0.08 -13.30 -23.86
CA GLY A 8 -1.09 -12.30 -23.48
C GLY A 8 -1.42 -12.27 -21.98
N GLN A 9 -0.69 -13.00 -21.15
CA GLN A 9 -0.80 -12.99 -19.70
C GLN A 9 0.32 -12.14 -19.08
N ILE A 10 -0.03 -11.24 -18.16
CA ILE A 10 0.92 -10.37 -17.46
C ILE A 10 1.42 -11.13 -16.24
N VAL A 11 2.71 -11.46 -16.20
CA VAL A 11 3.34 -12.17 -15.08
C VAL A 11 4.30 -11.24 -14.38
N VAL A 12 4.19 -11.12 -13.06
CA VAL A 12 5.11 -10.39 -12.18
C VAL A 12 5.92 -11.39 -11.37
N ARG A 13 7.25 -11.23 -11.36
CA ARG A 13 8.17 -12.05 -10.56
C ARG A 13 8.77 -11.28 -9.40
N LEU A 14 8.62 -11.85 -8.21
CA LEU A 14 9.29 -11.47 -6.97
C LEU A 14 10.34 -12.54 -6.64
N ASN A 15 11.57 -12.14 -6.36
CA ASN A 15 12.71 -13.05 -6.30
C ASN A 15 12.95 -13.60 -4.89
N CYS A 16 12.56 -12.86 -3.86
CA CYS A 16 12.83 -13.18 -2.47
C CYS A 16 11.66 -12.82 -1.54
N GLN A 17 11.73 -13.27 -0.29
CA GLN A 17 10.68 -13.05 0.71
C GLN A 17 10.54 -11.56 1.08
N GLU A 18 11.62 -10.79 1.03
CA GLU A 18 11.61 -9.35 1.26
C GLU A 18 10.76 -8.63 0.21
N GLU A 19 10.93 -8.95 -1.08
CA GLU A 19 10.11 -8.40 -2.15
C GLU A 19 8.62 -8.76 -2.01
N ILE A 20 8.31 -9.97 -1.52
CA ILE A 20 6.92 -10.38 -1.22
C ILE A 20 6.36 -9.51 -0.10
N SER A 21 7.13 -9.29 0.97
CA SER A 21 6.72 -8.46 2.10
C SER A 21 6.51 -6.99 1.68
N ASP A 22 7.42 -6.43 0.89
CA ASP A 22 7.32 -5.07 0.37
C ASP A 22 6.06 -4.88 -0.46
N VAL A 23 5.75 -5.83 -1.35
CA VAL A 23 4.55 -5.77 -2.19
C VAL A 23 3.27 -5.87 -1.35
N ILE A 24 3.23 -6.74 -0.34
CA ILE A 24 2.09 -6.83 0.58
C ILE A 24 1.87 -5.49 1.29
N ASN A 25 2.94 -4.88 1.82
CA ASN A 25 2.88 -3.60 2.52
C ASN A 25 2.49 -2.46 1.59
N ALA A 26 3.02 -2.45 0.36
CA ALA A 26 2.71 -1.47 -0.65
C ALA A 26 1.22 -1.47 -1.01
N LEU A 27 0.67 -2.65 -1.30
CA LEU A 27 -0.74 -2.80 -1.67
C LEU A 27 -1.68 -2.49 -0.50
N ASP A 28 -1.29 -2.88 0.73
CA ASP A 28 -2.06 -2.56 1.94
C ASP A 28 -2.13 -1.04 2.16
N LEU A 29 -0.97 -0.36 2.23
CA LEU A 29 -0.90 1.09 2.34
C LEU A 29 -1.70 1.78 1.23
N TYR A 30 -1.52 1.32 0.00
CA TYR A 30 -2.17 1.93 -1.16
C TYR A 30 -3.70 1.86 -1.05
N SER A 31 -4.23 0.71 -0.63
CA SER A 31 -5.67 0.51 -0.42
C SER A 31 -6.21 1.32 0.76
N ARG A 32 -5.45 1.42 1.87
CA ARG A 32 -5.82 2.15 3.09
C ARG A 32 -5.99 3.65 2.85
N ILE A 33 -5.11 4.25 2.07
CA ILE A 33 -5.21 5.67 1.71
C ILE A 33 -6.51 5.93 0.93
N TRP A 34 -6.84 5.08 -0.05
CA TRP A 34 -8.08 5.21 -0.83
C TRP A 34 -9.37 5.06 -0.02
N ILE A 35 -9.34 4.31 1.09
CA ILE A 35 -10.51 4.20 1.98
C ILE A 35 -10.54 5.28 3.08
N GLY A 36 -9.51 6.13 3.15
CA GLY A 36 -9.43 7.27 4.05
C GLY A 36 -8.73 6.99 5.39
N GLN A 37 -7.99 5.88 5.51
CA GLN A 37 -7.19 5.54 6.70
C GLN A 37 -5.82 6.23 6.66
N LEU A 38 -5.79 7.57 6.70
CA LEU A 38 -4.56 8.34 6.50
C LEU A 38 -3.61 8.33 7.71
N LEU A 39 -4.07 7.91 8.90
CA LEU A 39 -3.18 7.74 10.06
C LEU A 39 -2.14 6.63 9.84
N GLU A 40 -2.40 5.69 8.92
CA GLU A 40 -1.40 4.69 8.53
C GLU A 40 -0.10 5.35 8.07
N ILE A 41 -0.14 6.53 7.45
CA ILE A 41 1.08 7.26 7.08
C ILE A 41 1.88 7.63 8.34
N ASP A 42 1.24 8.19 9.37
CA ASP A 42 1.93 8.54 10.64
C ASP A 42 2.46 7.30 11.36
N ASP A 43 1.66 6.23 11.41
CA ASP A 43 2.05 4.94 12.00
C ASP A 43 3.30 4.37 11.32
N GLN A 44 3.40 4.48 9.99
CA GLN A 44 4.60 4.08 9.27
C GLN A 44 5.78 5.02 9.51
N MET A 45 5.56 6.34 9.61
CA MET A 45 6.63 7.29 9.88
C MET A 45 7.30 7.04 11.25
N ILE A 46 6.61 6.47 12.23
CA ILE A 46 7.19 6.07 13.53
C ILE A 46 8.32 5.05 13.35
N TRP A 47 8.21 4.19 12.33
CA TRP A 47 9.26 3.22 12.01
C TRP A 47 10.43 3.85 11.27
N LEU A 48 10.24 4.99 10.60
CA LEU A 48 11.25 5.66 9.77
C LEU A 48 12.01 6.78 10.51
N LYS A 49 11.37 7.44 11.49
CA LYS A 49 11.91 8.61 12.18
C LYS A 49 12.35 8.28 13.60
N GLU A 50 13.50 8.81 14.00
CA GLU A 50 14.00 8.68 15.36
C GLU A 50 13.09 9.40 16.36
N LYS A 51 12.78 8.71 17.46
CA LYS A 51 12.03 9.26 18.60
C LYS A 51 10.65 9.85 18.25
N LEU A 52 10.11 9.60 17.06
CA LEU A 52 8.78 10.09 16.69
C LEU A 52 7.70 9.54 17.65
N TYR A 53 7.86 8.30 18.10
CA TYR A 53 7.01 7.64 19.12
C TYR A 53 6.98 8.37 20.48
N GLU A 54 7.96 9.23 20.76
CA GLU A 54 8.00 10.05 21.98
C GLU A 54 7.20 11.36 21.83
N THR A 55 6.62 11.59 20.66
CA THR A 55 5.88 12.80 20.32
C THR A 55 4.42 12.50 20.05
N ASP A 56 3.56 13.51 20.19
CA ASP A 56 2.16 13.44 19.77
C ASP A 56 2.01 13.80 18.28
N SER A 57 2.70 13.05 17.40
CA SER A 57 2.69 13.28 15.95
C SER A 57 1.30 13.10 15.36
N ALA A 58 0.58 12.07 15.79
CA ALA A 58 -0.76 11.75 15.35
C ALA A 58 -1.71 12.94 15.57
N ALA A 59 -1.73 13.55 16.78
CA ALA A 59 -2.59 14.70 17.03
C ALA A 59 -2.16 15.93 16.20
N LYS A 60 -0.85 16.14 16.01
CA LYS A 60 -0.33 17.25 15.19
C LYS A 60 -0.69 17.12 13.72
N MET A 61 -0.62 15.91 13.17
CA MET A 61 -0.83 15.65 11.74
C MET A 61 -2.30 15.43 11.38
N THR A 62 -3.13 15.02 12.35
CA THR A 62 -4.56 14.74 12.15
C THR A 62 -5.32 15.86 11.41
N PRO A 63 -5.19 17.15 11.76
CA PRO A 63 -5.90 18.22 11.05
C PRO A 63 -5.54 18.30 9.56
N PHE A 64 -4.28 18.06 9.21
CA PHE A 64 -3.80 18.09 7.83
C PHE A 64 -4.30 16.87 7.04
N PHE A 65 -4.23 15.68 7.63
CA PHE A 65 -4.78 14.47 7.02
C PHE A 65 -6.30 14.55 6.85
N VAL A 66 -7.05 15.07 7.82
CA VAL A 66 -8.49 15.30 7.67
C VAL A 66 -8.78 16.24 6.50
N ASN A 67 -7.99 17.31 6.34
CA ASN A 67 -8.13 18.25 5.22
C ASN A 67 -7.93 17.54 3.87
N ILE A 68 -6.82 16.80 3.71
CA ILE A 68 -6.54 16.03 2.48
C ILE A 68 -7.66 15.04 2.23
N ARG A 69 -8.05 14.25 3.23
CA ARG A 69 -9.09 13.22 3.11
C ARG A 69 -10.40 13.80 2.58
N ASN A 70 -10.86 14.92 3.13
CA ASN A 70 -12.10 15.56 2.72
C ASN A 70 -12.05 16.12 1.28
N ARG A 71 -10.85 16.27 0.70
CA ARG A 71 -10.66 16.65 -0.71
C ARG A 71 -10.57 15.44 -1.63
N ILE A 72 -9.84 14.39 -1.23
CA ILE A 72 -9.70 13.17 -2.02
C ILE A 72 -10.98 12.30 -2.00
N LEU A 73 -11.74 12.38 -0.91
CA LEU A 73 -12.98 11.65 -0.69
C LEU A 73 -14.07 12.65 -0.27
N PRO A 74 -14.62 13.47 -1.19
CA PRO A 74 -15.50 14.59 -0.82
C PRO A 74 -16.79 14.19 -0.09
N GLY A 75 -17.24 12.94 -0.22
CA GLY A 75 -18.37 12.40 0.55
C GLY A 75 -18.04 12.07 2.02
N SER A 76 -16.76 12.04 2.40
CA SER A 76 -16.30 11.53 3.69
C SER A 76 -16.89 12.29 4.88
N LEU A 77 -16.99 13.62 4.77
CA LEU A 77 -17.47 14.46 5.86
C LEU A 77 -18.90 14.06 6.29
N LYS A 78 -19.75 13.75 5.32
CA LYS A 78 -21.14 13.33 5.56
C LYS A 78 -21.23 11.86 5.97
N ASP A 79 -20.43 11.00 5.34
CA ASP A 79 -20.59 9.56 5.45
C ASP A 79 -19.85 8.93 6.64
N ILE A 80 -18.66 9.44 6.95
CA ILE A 80 -17.74 8.89 7.96
C ILE A 80 -17.24 9.96 8.94
N GLY A 81 -17.80 11.17 8.87
CA GLY A 81 -17.53 12.28 9.79
C GLY A 81 -16.17 12.95 9.60
N ASN A 82 -15.92 14.01 10.36
CA ASN A 82 -14.69 14.80 10.31
C ASN A 82 -13.58 14.25 11.23
N THR A 83 -13.30 12.95 11.17
CA THR A 83 -12.36 12.24 12.06
C THR A 83 -11.58 11.18 11.30
N LEU A 84 -10.31 10.94 11.63
CA LEU A 84 -9.52 9.84 11.03
C LEU A 84 -9.76 8.48 11.69
N HIS A 85 -10.56 8.42 12.76
CA HIS A 85 -10.94 7.17 13.42
C HIS A 85 -12.12 6.46 12.71
N SER A 86 -12.45 6.89 11.50
CA SER A 86 -13.48 6.29 10.67
C SER A 86 -13.04 6.36 9.21
N SER A 87 -13.33 5.30 8.48
CA SER A 87 -12.98 5.11 7.07
C SER A 87 -14.14 4.46 6.34
N TYR A 88 -14.12 4.51 5.01
CA TYR A 88 -14.98 3.61 4.25
C TYR A 88 -14.51 2.16 4.44
N GLY A 89 -15.44 1.21 4.37
CA GLY A 89 -15.08 -0.20 4.26
C GLY A 89 -14.57 -0.52 2.85
N ILE A 90 -13.71 -1.52 2.70
CA ILE A 90 -13.13 -1.90 1.40
C ILE A 90 -14.18 -2.35 0.38
N PHE A 91 -15.32 -2.88 0.82
CA PHE A 91 -16.46 -3.25 -0.04
C PHE A 91 -17.40 -2.07 -0.36
N SER A 92 -17.07 -0.85 0.07
CA SER A 92 -17.87 0.34 -0.23
C SER A 92 -17.87 0.64 -1.73
N LYS A 93 -19.02 1.02 -2.28
CA LYS A 93 -19.12 1.53 -3.66
C LYS A 93 -18.70 3.00 -3.79
N LYS A 94 -18.37 3.66 -2.68
CA LYS A 94 -18.04 5.09 -2.62
C LYS A 94 -16.53 5.37 -2.69
N ILE A 95 -15.70 4.33 -2.75
CA ILE A 95 -14.24 4.43 -2.87
C ILE A 95 -13.81 4.13 -4.30
N ASP A 96 -12.64 4.64 -4.68
CA ASP A 96 -12.02 4.35 -5.96
C ASP A 96 -11.80 2.83 -6.12
N ARG A 97 -12.07 2.32 -7.33
CA ARG A 97 -11.91 0.89 -7.64
C ARG A 97 -10.48 0.40 -7.40
N ARG A 98 -9.48 1.29 -7.54
CA ARG A 98 -8.06 0.98 -7.33
C ARG A 98 -7.79 0.46 -5.92
N ALA A 99 -8.55 0.92 -4.92
CA ALA A 99 -8.48 0.41 -3.56
C ALA A 99 -8.79 -1.09 -3.48
N ARG A 100 -9.88 -1.50 -4.13
CA ARG A 100 -10.38 -2.88 -4.13
C ARG A 100 -9.47 -3.80 -4.94
N ILE A 101 -8.98 -3.31 -6.08
CA ILE A 101 -7.97 -4.03 -6.88
C ILE A 101 -6.70 -4.27 -6.05
N ALA A 102 -6.18 -3.25 -5.35
CA ALA A 102 -5.01 -3.40 -4.50
C ALA A 102 -5.24 -4.41 -3.38
N TYR A 103 -6.39 -4.32 -2.69
CA TYR A 103 -6.78 -5.24 -1.64
C TYR A 103 -6.92 -6.69 -2.12
N ASP A 104 -7.52 -6.92 -3.28
CA ASP A 104 -7.67 -8.26 -3.86
C ASP A 104 -6.31 -8.88 -4.20
N MET A 105 -5.40 -8.10 -4.79
CA MET A 105 -4.02 -8.55 -5.03
C MET A 105 -3.27 -8.83 -3.73
N GLN A 106 -3.40 -7.95 -2.74
CA GLN A 106 -2.75 -8.09 -1.43
C GLN A 106 -3.18 -9.36 -0.72
N GLN A 107 -4.48 -9.67 -0.70
CA GLN A 107 -4.99 -10.89 -0.06
C GLN A 107 -4.46 -12.14 -0.73
N VAL A 108 -4.47 -12.20 -2.07
CA VAL A 108 -3.96 -13.36 -2.82
C VAL A 108 -2.48 -13.59 -2.49
N ILE A 109 -1.66 -12.56 -2.57
CA ILE A 109 -0.22 -12.65 -2.30
C ILE A 109 0.04 -13.06 -0.84
N ARG A 110 -0.65 -12.39 0.11
CA ARG A 110 -0.51 -12.65 1.54
C ARG A 110 -0.91 -14.08 1.90
N TYR A 111 -2.04 -14.57 1.37
CA TYR A 111 -2.51 -15.92 1.69
C TYR A 111 -1.67 -16.99 1.02
N THR A 112 -1.26 -16.81 -0.23
CA THR A 112 -0.32 -17.74 -0.89
C THR A 112 0.99 -17.85 -0.09
N SER A 113 1.55 -16.71 0.34
CA SER A 113 2.75 -16.66 1.19
C SER A 113 2.55 -17.38 2.53
N ALA A 114 1.43 -17.08 3.22
CA ALA A 114 1.05 -17.71 4.48
C ALA A 114 0.96 -19.24 4.39
N TRP A 115 0.24 -19.75 3.39
CA TRP A 115 0.11 -21.20 3.13
C TRP A 115 1.46 -21.86 2.86
N TYR A 116 2.36 -21.17 2.16
CA TYR A 116 3.67 -21.72 1.80
C TYR A 116 4.64 -21.77 2.98
N PHE A 117 4.78 -20.68 3.74
CA PHE A 117 5.75 -20.60 4.84
C PHE A 117 5.26 -21.22 6.15
N HIS A 118 3.95 -21.29 6.36
CA HIS A 118 3.34 -21.80 7.58
C HIS A 118 2.21 -22.79 7.29
N PRO A 119 2.48 -23.90 6.59
CA PRO A 119 1.44 -24.85 6.18
C PRO A 119 0.70 -25.50 7.36
N ASP A 120 1.33 -25.58 8.53
CA ASP A 120 0.78 -26.23 9.73
C ASP A 120 -0.11 -25.33 10.60
N GLY A 121 -0.17 -24.02 10.33
CA GLY A 121 -0.99 -23.12 11.12
C GLY A 121 -0.25 -22.09 11.99
N GLY A 122 -1.05 -21.28 12.69
CA GLY A 122 -0.59 -20.34 13.71
C GLY A 122 -1.68 -19.31 14.03
N HIS A 123 -1.67 -18.74 15.24
CA HIS A 123 -2.67 -17.73 15.63
C HIS A 123 -2.61 -16.44 14.79
N SER A 124 -1.50 -16.21 14.08
CA SER A 124 -1.28 -15.08 13.19
C SER A 124 -1.45 -15.40 11.70
N ILE A 125 -1.84 -16.63 11.34
CA ILE A 125 -1.90 -17.09 9.94
C ILE A 125 -3.34 -17.16 9.47
N ASP A 126 -3.66 -16.43 8.39
CA ASP A 126 -4.98 -16.42 7.77
C ASP A 126 -5.01 -17.38 6.58
N PHE A 127 -5.74 -18.48 6.75
CA PHE A 127 -5.95 -19.54 5.75
C PHE A 127 -7.27 -19.38 4.99
N GLY A 128 -7.97 -18.26 5.18
CA GLY A 128 -9.22 -17.98 4.47
C GLY A 128 -9.03 -18.01 2.96
N THR A 129 -10.14 -18.16 2.23
CA THR A 129 -10.13 -17.84 0.80
C THR A 129 -10.21 -16.32 0.65
N PRO A 130 -9.40 -15.67 -0.21
CA PRO A 130 -9.49 -14.24 -0.44
C PRO A 130 -10.92 -13.84 -0.79
N MET A 131 -11.46 -12.86 -0.06
CA MET A 131 -12.78 -12.31 -0.35
C MET A 131 -12.64 -11.19 -1.37
N GLN A 132 -13.09 -11.44 -2.59
CA GLN A 132 -12.98 -10.48 -3.68
C GLN A 132 -13.84 -9.23 -3.42
N ALA A 133 -13.20 -8.07 -3.44
CA ALA A 133 -13.83 -6.77 -3.29
C ALA A 133 -14.18 -6.13 -4.65
N GLU A 134 -13.34 -6.26 -5.68
CA GLU A 134 -13.61 -5.72 -7.01
C GLU A 134 -14.26 -6.78 -7.91
N GLU A 135 -15.58 -6.83 -7.93
CA GLU A 135 -16.36 -7.84 -8.66
C GLU A 135 -16.14 -7.83 -10.19
N THR A 136 -15.69 -6.71 -10.76
CA THR A 136 -15.51 -6.58 -12.22
C THR A 136 -14.15 -7.07 -12.75
N VAL A 137 -13.19 -7.33 -11.86
CA VAL A 137 -11.84 -7.76 -12.20
C VAL A 137 -11.55 -9.11 -11.54
N LYS A 138 -11.23 -10.13 -12.34
CA LYS A 138 -10.87 -11.45 -11.80
C LYS A 138 -9.62 -11.35 -10.92
N MET A 139 -9.64 -11.97 -9.74
CA MET A 139 -8.47 -12.05 -8.85
C MET A 139 -7.23 -12.62 -9.57
N PRO A 140 -6.02 -12.13 -9.24
CA PRO A 140 -4.79 -12.71 -9.76
C PRO A 140 -4.59 -14.13 -9.21
N VAL A 141 -3.61 -14.84 -9.78
CA VAL A 141 -3.14 -16.13 -9.24
C VAL A 141 -1.69 -15.97 -8.82
N ALA A 142 -1.34 -16.39 -7.62
CA ALA A 142 0.03 -16.34 -7.12
C ALA A 142 0.53 -17.72 -6.71
N ASN A 143 1.79 -18.01 -7.02
CA ASN A 143 2.48 -19.25 -6.63
C ASN A 143 3.86 -18.92 -6.05
N CYS A 144 4.18 -19.48 -4.88
CA CYS A 144 5.54 -19.42 -4.34
C CYS A 144 6.47 -20.36 -5.11
N ILE A 145 7.71 -19.93 -5.33
CA ILE A 145 8.73 -20.66 -6.07
C ILE A 145 9.96 -20.79 -5.19
N ALA A 146 10.46 -22.01 -5.02
CA ALA A 146 11.73 -22.26 -4.35
C ALA A 146 12.89 -22.05 -5.33
N HIS A 147 13.85 -21.20 -4.94
CA HIS A 147 15.18 -21.12 -5.51
C HIS A 147 16.20 -21.69 -4.49
N GLU A 148 17.40 -22.07 -4.93
CA GLU A 148 18.37 -22.88 -4.14
C GLU A 148 18.55 -22.42 -2.68
N HIS A 149 18.41 -21.12 -2.39
CA HIS A 149 18.53 -20.54 -1.05
C HIS A 149 17.44 -19.51 -0.68
N GLU A 150 16.47 -19.23 -1.54
CA GLU A 150 15.44 -18.20 -1.31
C GLU A 150 14.07 -18.62 -1.84
N THR A 151 13.00 -18.04 -1.31
CA THR A 151 11.64 -18.22 -1.82
C THR A 151 11.19 -16.95 -2.53
N GLY A 152 10.85 -17.09 -3.80
CA GLY A 152 10.22 -16.05 -4.62
C GLY A 152 8.73 -16.32 -4.85
N MET A 153 8.10 -15.51 -5.69
CA MET A 153 6.70 -15.65 -6.08
C MET A 153 6.47 -15.22 -7.53
N GLU A 154 5.70 -16.02 -8.27
CA GLU A 154 5.09 -15.61 -9.54
C GLU A 154 3.64 -15.20 -9.31
N ILE A 155 3.30 -14.01 -9.80
CA ILE A 155 1.95 -13.45 -9.74
C ILE A 155 1.45 -13.25 -11.17
N HIS A 156 0.39 -13.96 -11.52
CA HIS A 156 -0.28 -13.87 -12.81
C HIS A 156 -1.44 -12.88 -12.69
N LEU A 157 -1.23 -11.68 -13.21
CA LEU A 157 -2.24 -10.64 -13.28
C LEU A 157 -3.22 -10.92 -14.42
N THR A 158 -4.47 -10.50 -14.24
CA THR A 158 -5.57 -10.78 -15.17
C THR A 158 -5.86 -9.61 -16.11
N CYS A 159 -5.38 -8.41 -15.80
CA CYS A 159 -5.59 -7.22 -16.62
C CYS A 159 -4.55 -6.12 -16.36
N LEU A 160 -4.49 -5.13 -17.26
CA LEU A 160 -3.59 -3.98 -17.14
C LEU A 160 -3.86 -3.13 -15.90
N SER A 161 -5.11 -2.99 -15.45
CA SER A 161 -5.40 -2.20 -14.24
C SER A 161 -4.84 -2.82 -12.97
N GLN A 162 -4.66 -4.14 -12.92
CA GLN A 162 -3.91 -4.77 -11.83
C GLN A 162 -2.43 -4.38 -11.88
N LEU A 163 -1.82 -4.37 -13.08
CA LEU A 163 -0.44 -3.96 -13.25
C LEU A 163 -0.23 -2.47 -12.88
N GLU A 164 -1.13 -1.59 -13.31
CA GLU A 164 -1.10 -0.16 -12.96
C GLU A 164 -1.15 0.04 -11.45
N VAL A 165 -2.11 -0.59 -10.76
CA VAL A 165 -2.24 -0.50 -9.30
C VAL A 165 -1.02 -1.09 -8.60
N PHE A 166 -0.46 -2.19 -9.12
CA PHE A 166 0.73 -2.81 -8.57
C PHE A 166 1.94 -1.85 -8.60
N LYS A 167 2.18 -1.20 -9.74
CA LYS A 167 3.26 -0.21 -9.91
C LYS A 167 3.04 1.03 -9.06
N GLU A 168 1.83 1.60 -9.08
CA GLU A 168 1.48 2.77 -8.26
C GLU A 168 1.67 2.48 -6.78
N ALA A 169 1.27 1.30 -6.29
CA ALA A 169 1.44 0.91 -4.90
C ALA A 169 2.91 0.86 -4.47
N ILE A 170 3.78 0.26 -5.29
CA ILE A 170 5.23 0.23 -5.05
C ILE A 170 5.79 1.65 -5.02
N ALA A 171 5.41 2.49 -5.98
CA ALA A 171 5.88 3.87 -6.05
C ALA A 171 5.41 4.70 -4.84
N VAL A 172 4.18 4.49 -4.38
CA VAL A 172 3.61 5.11 -3.17
C VAL A 172 4.39 4.70 -1.93
N LEU A 173 4.70 3.42 -1.76
CA LEU A 173 5.53 2.94 -0.65
C LEU A 173 6.94 3.54 -0.71
N GLY A 174 7.51 3.65 -1.92
CA GLY A 174 8.82 4.27 -2.12
C GLY A 174 8.83 5.76 -1.75
N CYS A 175 7.75 6.48 -2.07
CA CYS A 175 7.56 7.86 -1.64
C CYS A 175 7.49 7.95 -0.11
N LEU A 176 6.75 7.06 0.55
CA LEU A 176 6.66 7.03 2.02
C LEU A 176 8.03 6.79 2.67
N TYR A 177 8.77 5.75 2.24
CA TYR A 177 10.09 5.43 2.78
C TYR A 177 11.12 6.55 2.51
N GLY A 178 10.98 7.26 1.40
CA GLY A 178 11.76 8.45 1.10
C GLY A 178 11.27 9.73 1.80
N GLY A 179 10.22 9.66 2.62
CA GLY A 179 9.62 10.82 3.29
C GLY A 179 8.93 11.82 2.35
N LYS A 180 8.68 11.47 1.09
CA LYS A 180 8.10 12.32 0.04
C LYS A 180 6.57 12.27 0.07
N ILE A 181 5.98 12.81 1.13
CA ILE A 181 4.53 12.76 1.36
C ILE A 181 3.74 13.53 0.28
N CYS A 182 4.28 14.61 -0.27
CA CYS A 182 3.64 15.35 -1.35
C CYS A 182 3.54 14.50 -2.64
N ASP A 183 4.63 13.83 -3.01
CA ASP A 183 4.67 12.95 -4.18
C ASP A 183 3.77 11.73 -4.00
N LEU A 184 3.71 11.18 -2.78
CA LEU A 184 2.78 10.12 -2.41
C LEU A 184 1.32 10.51 -2.71
N PHE A 185 0.87 11.70 -2.28
CA PHE A 185 -0.52 12.12 -2.51
C PHE A 185 -0.81 12.48 -3.97
N ALA A 186 0.20 12.73 -4.81
CA ALA A 186 0.02 12.99 -6.24
C ALA A 186 -0.54 11.77 -7.00
N TYR A 187 -0.38 10.55 -6.46
CA TYR A 187 -1.04 9.34 -6.99
C TYR A 187 -2.55 9.30 -6.73
N TYR A 188 -3.02 10.05 -5.73
CA TYR A 188 -4.42 10.03 -5.28
C TYR A 188 -5.22 11.23 -5.77
N THR A 189 -4.57 12.37 -6.03
CA THR A 189 -5.29 13.59 -6.38
C THR A 189 -4.46 14.57 -7.20
N LYS A 190 -5.17 15.40 -7.96
CA LYS A 190 -4.63 16.58 -8.67
C LYS A 190 -5.03 17.89 -7.99
N ASP A 191 -5.72 17.83 -6.85
CA ASP A 191 -6.12 19.02 -6.08
C ASP A 191 -4.88 19.71 -5.51
N ALA A 192 -4.60 20.94 -5.99
CA ALA A 192 -3.40 21.68 -5.64
C ALA A 192 -3.35 22.08 -4.15
N ASP A 193 -4.49 22.29 -3.51
CA ASP A 193 -4.53 22.60 -2.08
C ASP A 193 -4.22 21.36 -1.26
N ALA A 194 -4.76 20.19 -1.64
CA ALA A 194 -4.44 18.91 -0.99
C ALA A 194 -2.95 18.62 -1.06
N LEU A 195 -2.32 18.85 -2.22
CA LEU A 195 -0.87 18.70 -2.40
C LEU A 195 -0.07 19.76 -1.61
N THR A 196 -0.60 20.97 -1.46
CA THR A 196 0.00 22.00 -0.60
C THR A 196 -0.04 21.58 0.87
N VAL A 197 -1.15 21.01 1.33
CA VAL A 197 -1.29 20.45 2.68
C VAL A 197 -0.34 19.27 2.88
N ALA A 198 -0.22 18.38 1.89
CA ALA A 198 0.71 17.26 1.93
C ALA A 198 2.17 17.72 2.09
N ARG A 199 2.56 18.82 1.42
CA ARG A 199 3.88 19.42 1.57
C ARG A 199 4.16 19.94 2.99
N HIS A 200 3.15 20.42 3.72
CA HIS A 200 3.34 20.79 5.13
C HIS A 200 3.59 19.57 6.02
N ILE A 201 2.90 18.45 5.76
CA ILE A 201 3.15 17.18 6.45
C ILE A 201 4.57 16.69 6.16
N GLU A 202 4.98 16.73 4.89
CA GLU A 202 6.34 16.40 4.45
C GLU A 202 7.39 17.23 5.20
N GLN A 203 7.19 18.56 5.27
CA GLN A 203 8.10 19.47 5.99
C GLN A 203 8.22 19.10 7.48
N TYR A 204 7.11 18.77 8.13
CA TYR A 204 7.12 18.32 9.52
C TYR A 204 8.04 17.11 9.72
N TYR A 205 7.88 16.06 8.91
CA TYR A 205 8.71 14.86 9.05
C TYR A 205 10.15 15.07 8.57
N SER A 206 10.39 15.95 7.59
CA SER A 206 11.76 16.28 7.14
C SER A 206 12.59 16.98 8.22
N GLY A 207 11.93 17.64 9.18
CA GLY A 207 12.57 18.24 10.35
C GLY A 207 13.01 17.23 11.41
N LEU A 208 12.71 15.95 11.22
CA LEU A 208 13.06 14.87 12.14
C LEU A 208 14.19 14.02 11.56
N LYS A 209 15.08 13.55 12.44
CA LYS A 209 16.18 12.65 12.09
C LYS A 209 15.63 11.29 11.65
N ASP A 210 16.13 10.78 10.53
CA ASP A 210 15.88 9.41 10.07
C ASP A 210 16.57 8.40 10.99
N LYS A 211 16.01 7.19 11.08
CA LYS A 211 16.75 6.06 11.68
C LYS A 211 17.95 5.70 10.81
N ASP A 212 18.98 5.15 11.45
CA ASP A 212 20.25 4.82 10.80
C ASP A 212 20.09 3.86 9.60
N GLU A 213 19.14 2.93 9.71
CA GLU A 213 18.74 2.03 8.62
C GLU A 213 17.26 2.20 8.31
N LEU A 214 16.98 2.72 7.11
CA LEU A 214 15.63 2.82 6.57
C LEU A 214 15.31 1.57 5.74
N PRO A 215 14.05 1.09 5.76
CA PRO A 215 13.62 0.08 4.82
C PRO A 215 13.81 0.60 3.39
N LYS A 216 14.22 -0.31 2.50
CA LYS A 216 14.41 -0.01 1.09
C LYS A 216 13.59 -0.99 0.30
N ILE A 217 12.83 -0.47 -0.65
CA ILE A 217 12.22 -1.32 -1.66
C ILE A 217 13.35 -1.84 -2.55
N SER A 218 13.34 -3.15 -2.82
CA SER A 218 14.29 -3.76 -3.76
C SER A 218 14.40 -2.96 -5.06
N ASP A 219 15.63 -2.64 -5.50
CA ASP A 219 15.90 -1.92 -6.74
C ASP A 219 15.24 -2.60 -7.96
N SER A 220 15.10 -3.92 -7.89
CA SER A 220 14.44 -4.72 -8.91
C SER A 220 12.96 -4.32 -9.07
N LEU A 221 12.29 -3.92 -7.99
CA LEU A 221 10.89 -3.48 -8.01
C LEU A 221 10.76 -2.04 -8.52
N ILE A 222 11.73 -1.18 -8.22
CA ILE A 222 11.72 0.24 -8.58
C ILE A 222 12.01 0.47 -10.06
N ALA A 223 12.93 -0.29 -10.66
CA ALA A 223 13.36 -0.09 -12.05
C ALA A 223 12.25 -0.23 -13.11
N GLU A 224 11.11 -0.84 -12.73
CA GLU A 224 9.98 -1.14 -13.62
C GLU A 224 8.64 -0.56 -13.16
N ALA A 225 8.61 0.15 -12.02
CA ALA A 225 7.44 0.84 -11.47
C ALA A 225 7.28 2.24 -12.09
#